data_AF-A0A4R4UZY7-F1
#
_entry.id   AF-A0A4R4UZY7-F1
#
_cell.length_a   1.000
_cell.length_b   1.000
_cell.length_c   1.000
_cell.angle_alpha   90.00
_cell.angle_beta   90.00
_cell.angle_gamma   90.00
#
_symmetry.space_group_name_H-M   'P 1'
#
loop_
_entity.id
_entity.type
_entity.pdbx_description
1 polymer ?
#
loop_
_entity_poly.entity_id
_entity_poly.type
_entity_poly.pdbx_seq_one_letter_code
_entity_poly.pdbx_strand_id
1 'polypeptide(L)'
;MAEHVEKAAPQELDPEDAKIVTLARSSRARNGAAEGAAVRDTDGRTYAATTVDLSSLKLTALQAAVAAAVSSGAEGLEAAAVVTDADTLDHASVAAAHDLTENTPIFRANAKGEAQALIAD
;
A
#
# COMPACT_ATOMS: atom_id res chain seq x y z
N MET A 1 -5.91 -18.39 -7.51
CA MET A 1 -5.79 -17.48 -6.36
C MET A 1 -4.54 -17.92 -5.64
N ALA A 2 -3.39 -17.41 -6.06
CA ALA A 2 -2.10 -17.84 -5.53
C ALA A 2 -1.72 -16.85 -4.45
N GLU A 3 -1.67 -17.28 -3.19
CA GLU A 3 -1.29 -16.43 -2.06
C GLU A 3 0.08 -15.77 -2.31
N HIS A 4 0.21 -14.47 -2.02
CA HIS A 4 1.50 -13.77 -2.09
C HIS A 4 2.38 -14.16 -0.91
N VAL A 5 3.70 -14.11 -1.09
CA VAL A 5 4.66 -14.48 -0.05
C VAL A 5 5.14 -13.23 0.68
N GLU A 6 4.60 -13.03 1.88
CA GLU A 6 5.09 -12.01 2.82
C GLU A 6 6.44 -12.43 3.43
N LYS A 7 7.52 -11.75 3.04
CA LYS A 7 8.85 -11.89 3.66
C LYS A 7 8.98 -10.90 4.81
N ALA A 8 9.85 -11.17 5.77
CA ALA A 8 10.18 -10.18 6.80
C ALA A 8 10.68 -8.88 6.15
N ALA A 9 10.16 -7.73 6.61
CA ALA A 9 10.63 -6.44 6.14
C ALA A 9 12.12 -6.22 6.50
N PRO A 10 12.86 -5.41 5.71
CA PRO A 10 14.22 -5.03 6.08
C PRO A 10 14.26 -4.30 7.43
N GLN A 11 15.37 -4.42 8.16
CA GLN A 11 15.54 -3.81 9.49
C GLN A 11 15.42 -2.28 9.46
N GLU A 12 15.80 -1.67 8.35
CA GLU A 12 15.69 -0.23 8.11
C GLU A 12 15.14 -0.03 6.70
N LEU A 13 14.07 0.78 6.59
CA LEU A 13 13.54 1.22 5.31
C LEU A 13 14.43 2.33 4.77
N ASP A 14 14.57 2.38 3.44
CA ASP A 14 15.14 3.57 2.84
C ASP A 14 14.23 4.80 3.06
N PRO A 15 14.76 6.03 2.91
CA PRO A 15 14.00 7.23 3.19
C PRO A 15 12.74 7.41 2.34
N GLU A 16 12.71 6.94 1.09
CA GLU A 16 11.52 7.06 0.23
C GLU A 16 10.43 6.06 0.63
N ASP A 17 10.81 4.85 1.00
CA ASP A 17 9.87 3.83 1.51
C ASP A 17 9.31 4.23 2.88
N ALA A 18 10.15 4.78 3.75
CA ALA A 18 9.72 5.33 5.04
C ALA A 18 8.70 6.48 4.88
N LYS A 19 8.80 7.28 3.81
CA LYS A 19 7.83 8.35 3.52
C LYS A 19 6.46 7.79 3.19
N ILE A 20 6.35 6.80 2.30
CA ILE A 20 5.04 6.21 1.96
C ILE A 20 4.40 5.49 3.15
N VAL A 21 5.19 4.81 4.00
CA VAL A 21 4.69 4.25 5.27
C VAL A 21 4.17 5.36 6.21
N THR A 22 4.89 6.46 6.32
CA THR A 22 4.47 7.60 7.15
C THR A 22 3.18 8.24 6.64
N LEU A 23 3.02 8.38 5.32
CA LEU A 23 1.80 8.92 4.69
C LEU A 23 0.61 7.98 4.87
N ALA A 24 0.80 6.68 4.69
CA ALA A 24 -0.21 5.66 4.94
C ALA A 24 -0.68 5.68 6.40
N ARG A 25 0.27 5.69 7.36
CA ARG A 25 -0.02 5.77 8.81
C ARG A 25 -0.80 7.03 9.16
N SER A 26 -0.33 8.18 8.66
CA SER A 26 -0.95 9.48 8.96
C SER A 26 -2.36 9.57 8.39
N SER A 27 -2.59 9.04 7.18
CA SER A 27 -3.91 9.00 6.56
C SER A 27 -4.87 8.10 7.32
N ARG A 28 -4.41 6.89 7.71
CA ARG A 28 -5.18 5.97 8.56
C ARG A 28 -5.61 6.64 9.87
N ALA A 29 -4.65 7.22 10.59
CA ALA A 29 -4.89 7.84 11.90
C ALA A 29 -5.84 9.03 11.81
N ARG A 30 -5.66 9.91 10.80
CA ARG A 30 -6.51 11.07 10.58
C ARG A 30 -7.96 10.69 10.27
N ASN A 31 -8.16 9.62 9.49
CA ASN A 31 -9.49 9.21 9.05
C ASN A 31 -10.15 8.18 10.00
N GLY A 32 -9.41 7.63 10.97
CA GLY A 32 -9.90 6.53 11.83
C GLY A 32 -10.25 5.26 11.05
N ALA A 33 -9.58 5.02 9.92
CA ALA A 33 -9.90 3.92 9.01
C ALA A 33 -9.24 2.60 9.44
N ALA A 34 -9.79 1.47 8.96
CA ALA A 34 -9.22 0.14 9.18
C ALA A 34 -7.78 0.08 8.67
N GLU A 35 -7.53 0.60 7.46
CA GLU A 35 -6.22 0.63 6.82
C GLU A 35 -5.93 2.02 6.24
N GLY A 36 -4.64 2.34 6.12
CA GLY A 36 -4.14 3.40 5.25
C GLY A 36 -3.10 2.85 4.29
N ALA A 37 -3.02 3.40 3.10
CA ALA A 37 -2.03 3.01 2.10
C ALA A 37 -1.47 4.22 1.37
N ALA A 38 -0.28 4.05 0.81
CA ALA A 38 0.32 5.01 -0.09
C ALA A 38 1.12 4.27 -1.17
N VAL A 39 1.02 4.73 -2.43
CA VAL A 39 1.83 4.25 -3.54
C VAL A 39 2.65 5.39 -4.11
N ARG A 40 3.89 5.08 -4.52
CA ARG A 40 4.80 6.00 -5.21
C ARG A 40 4.95 5.53 -6.66
N ASP A 41 4.67 6.42 -7.61
CA ASP A 41 4.82 6.12 -9.03
C ASP A 41 6.23 6.43 -9.55
N THR A 42 6.49 6.02 -10.79
CA THR A 42 7.79 6.21 -11.49
C THR A 42 8.10 7.66 -11.85
N ASP A 43 7.13 8.57 -11.73
CA ASP A 43 7.30 10.01 -11.96
C ASP A 43 7.53 10.77 -10.64
N GLY A 44 7.62 10.04 -9.51
CA GLY A 44 7.81 10.60 -8.17
C GLY A 44 6.55 11.16 -7.52
N ARG A 45 5.36 10.92 -8.09
CA ARG A 45 4.07 11.28 -7.48
C ARG A 45 3.71 10.26 -6.42
N THR A 46 2.97 10.69 -5.40
CA THR A 46 2.51 9.80 -4.32
C THR A 46 1.00 9.92 -4.15
N TYR A 47 0.34 8.77 -4.04
CA TYR A 47 -1.11 8.67 -3.88
C TYR A 47 -1.41 7.95 -2.58
N ALA A 48 -1.99 8.66 -1.61
CA ALA A 48 -2.38 8.10 -0.33
C ALA A 48 -3.91 7.93 -0.26
N ALA A 49 -4.34 6.82 0.32
CA ALA A 49 -5.75 6.51 0.52
C ALA A 49 -5.95 5.77 1.85
N THR A 50 -7.22 5.64 2.23
CA THR A 50 -7.66 4.78 3.34
C THR A 50 -8.75 3.86 2.86
N THR A 51 -9.08 2.84 3.65
CA THR A 51 -10.20 1.94 3.36
C THR A 51 -11.46 2.73 3.01
N VAL A 52 -12.13 2.34 1.93
CA VAL A 52 -13.45 2.85 1.55
C VAL A 52 -14.46 1.80 1.98
N ASP A 53 -15.37 2.16 2.87
CA ASP A 53 -16.38 1.24 3.41
C ASP A 53 -17.81 1.81 3.28
N LEU A 54 -18.22 2.06 2.03
CA LEU A 54 -19.59 2.50 1.72
C LEU A 54 -20.48 1.29 1.41
N SER A 55 -21.81 1.48 1.42
CA SER A 55 -22.77 0.42 1.10
C SER A 55 -22.61 -0.13 -0.32
N SER A 56 -22.21 0.73 -1.25
CA SER A 56 -22.21 0.44 -2.69
C SER A 56 -20.82 0.43 -3.31
N LEU A 57 -19.79 0.80 -2.54
CA LEU A 57 -18.40 0.79 -2.97
C LEU A 57 -17.53 0.49 -1.75
N LYS A 58 -16.82 -0.63 -1.82
CA LYS A 58 -15.86 -1.06 -0.82
C LYS A 58 -14.53 -1.28 -1.49
N LEU A 59 -13.48 -0.65 -0.97
CA LEU A 59 -12.12 -0.80 -1.45
C LEU A 59 -11.20 -0.92 -0.24
N THR A 60 -10.21 -1.81 -0.32
CA THR A 60 -9.07 -1.77 0.60
C THR A 60 -8.33 -0.44 0.42
N ALA A 61 -7.48 -0.08 1.39
CA ALA A 61 -6.73 1.17 1.25
C ALA A 61 -5.78 1.13 0.04
N LEU A 62 -5.15 -0.03 -0.23
CA LEU A 62 -4.25 -0.20 -1.36
C LEU A 62 -4.99 -0.13 -2.69
N GLN A 63 -6.15 -0.77 -2.83
CA GLN A 63 -6.98 -0.66 -4.04
C GLN A 63 -7.35 0.81 -4.32
N ALA A 64 -7.72 1.57 -3.29
CA ALA A 64 -8.06 2.98 -3.46
C ALA A 64 -6.85 3.83 -3.87
N ALA A 65 -5.66 3.56 -3.32
CA ALA A 65 -4.43 4.26 -3.69
C ALA A 65 -4.00 3.94 -5.14
N VAL A 66 -4.06 2.67 -5.54
CA VAL A 66 -3.79 2.23 -6.92
C VAL A 66 -4.81 2.86 -7.88
N ALA A 67 -6.10 2.85 -7.56
CA ALA A 67 -7.13 3.48 -8.39
C ALA A 67 -6.88 4.98 -8.58
N ALA A 68 -6.45 5.69 -7.54
CA ALA A 68 -6.08 7.10 -7.62
C ALA A 68 -4.85 7.32 -8.52
N ALA A 69 -3.83 6.47 -8.40
CA ALA A 69 -2.64 6.53 -9.26
C ALA A 69 -3.00 6.29 -10.74
N VAL A 70 -3.71 5.20 -11.03
CA VAL A 70 -4.13 4.84 -12.40
C VAL A 70 -5.00 5.92 -13.04
N SER A 71 -6.03 6.40 -12.32
CA SER A 71 -6.91 7.46 -12.83
C SER A 71 -6.20 8.80 -13.05
N SER A 72 -5.04 8.99 -12.42
CA SER A 72 -4.17 10.16 -12.60
C SER A 72 -3.09 9.95 -13.66
N GLY A 73 -3.08 8.81 -14.35
CA GLY A 73 -2.12 8.49 -15.41
C GLY A 73 -0.76 8.06 -14.91
N ALA A 74 -0.66 7.37 -13.77
CA ALA A 74 0.55 6.64 -13.40
C ALA A 74 0.70 5.42 -14.32
N GLU A 75 1.88 5.27 -14.94
CA GLU A 75 2.19 4.14 -15.84
C GLU A 75 2.87 2.97 -15.11
N GLY A 76 3.44 3.22 -13.93
CA GLY A 76 4.11 2.22 -13.12
C GLY A 76 4.26 2.65 -11.66
N LEU A 77 4.59 1.70 -10.78
CA LEU A 77 4.80 1.92 -9.36
C LEU A 77 6.21 1.51 -8.94
N GLU A 78 6.90 2.41 -8.23
CA GLU A 78 8.20 2.08 -7.62
C GLU A 78 8.02 1.29 -6.31
N ALA A 79 7.02 1.65 -5.50
CA ALA A 79 6.74 1.02 -4.22
C ALA A 79 5.34 1.33 -3.71
N ALA A 80 4.85 0.48 -2.81
CA ALA A 80 3.60 0.67 -2.07
C ALA A 80 3.78 0.39 -0.58
N ALA A 81 2.95 1.00 0.26
CA ALA A 81 2.89 0.73 1.68
C ALA A 81 1.44 0.61 2.15
N VAL A 82 1.18 -0.33 3.05
CA VAL A 82 -0.11 -0.54 3.72
C VAL A 82 0.13 -0.58 5.23
N VAL A 83 -0.57 0.29 5.95
CA VAL A 83 -0.64 0.31 7.42
C VAL A 83 -1.96 -0.29 7.83
N THR A 84 -1.92 -1.45 8.48
CA THR A 84 -3.08 -2.24 8.88
C THR A 84 -2.78 -3.01 10.17
N ASP A 85 -3.83 -3.43 10.86
CA ASP A 85 -3.70 -4.38 11.98
C ASP A 85 -3.83 -5.84 11.51
N ALA A 86 -4.11 -6.07 10.21
CA ALA A 86 -4.18 -7.40 9.63
C ALA A 86 -2.78 -8.03 9.47
N ASP A 87 -2.73 -9.35 9.64
CA ASP A 87 -1.50 -10.14 9.53
C ASP A 87 -1.11 -10.48 8.09
N THR A 88 -1.99 -10.20 7.13
CA THR A 88 -1.75 -10.39 5.69
C THR A 88 -2.42 -9.29 4.87
N LEU A 89 -1.90 -9.03 3.68
CA LEU A 89 -2.57 -8.18 2.69
C LEU A 89 -3.60 -8.94 1.86
N ASP A 90 -4.66 -8.26 1.45
CA ASP A 90 -5.62 -8.82 0.49
C ASP A 90 -4.95 -9.10 -0.87
N HIS A 91 -5.17 -10.31 -1.41
CA HIS A 91 -4.56 -10.76 -2.65
C HIS A 91 -4.93 -9.87 -3.85
N ALA A 92 -6.19 -9.47 -3.98
CA ALA A 92 -6.61 -8.64 -5.11
C ALA A 92 -5.96 -7.25 -5.06
N SER A 93 -5.67 -6.75 -3.87
CA SER A 93 -4.95 -5.51 -3.65
C SER A 93 -3.48 -5.58 -4.07
N VAL A 94 -2.79 -6.68 -3.73
CA VAL A 94 -1.42 -6.94 -4.18
C VAL A 94 -1.37 -7.08 -5.71
N ALA A 95 -2.26 -7.91 -6.27
CA ALA A 95 -2.35 -8.10 -7.72
C ALA A 95 -2.59 -6.79 -8.48
N ALA A 96 -3.48 -5.92 -7.98
CA ALA A 96 -3.74 -4.62 -8.61
C ALA A 96 -2.51 -3.70 -8.64
N ALA A 97 -1.63 -3.75 -7.63
CA ALA A 97 -0.37 -3.02 -7.67
C ALA A 97 0.61 -3.64 -8.70
N HIS A 98 0.67 -4.97 -8.75
CA HIS A 98 1.53 -5.71 -9.69
C HIS A 98 1.08 -5.62 -11.14
N ASP A 99 -0.21 -5.36 -11.40
CA ASP A 99 -0.72 -5.06 -12.74
C ASP A 99 -0.06 -3.80 -13.34
N LEU A 100 0.36 -2.84 -12.51
CA LEU A 100 1.09 -1.64 -12.98
C LEU A 100 2.58 -1.91 -13.13
N THR A 101 3.17 -2.68 -12.23
CA THR A 101 4.60 -3.01 -12.26
C THR A 101 4.82 -4.34 -11.56
N GLU A 102 5.30 -5.31 -12.33
CA GLU A 102 5.54 -6.67 -11.84
C GLU A 102 6.50 -6.65 -10.64
N ASN A 103 6.16 -7.38 -9.59
CA ASN A 103 6.97 -7.49 -8.36
C ASN A 103 7.24 -6.15 -7.65
N THR A 104 6.46 -5.09 -7.87
CA THR A 104 6.59 -3.84 -7.09
C THR A 104 6.63 -4.15 -5.59
N PRO A 105 7.61 -3.63 -4.83
CA PRO A 105 7.70 -3.85 -3.40
C PRO A 105 6.50 -3.23 -2.67
N ILE A 106 5.82 -4.04 -1.86
CA ILE A 106 4.72 -3.61 -1.00
C ILE A 106 5.09 -3.87 0.45
N PHE A 107 5.16 -2.81 1.25
CA PHE A 107 5.47 -2.88 2.67
C PHE A 107 4.20 -2.94 3.51
N ARG A 108 4.04 -3.99 4.31
CA ARG A 108 3.02 -4.03 5.37
C ARG A 108 3.61 -3.52 6.67
N ALA A 109 2.98 -2.53 7.29
CA ALA A 109 3.42 -1.93 8.54
C ALA A 109 2.30 -1.90 9.58
N ASN A 110 2.68 -1.91 10.86
CA ASN A 110 1.73 -1.83 11.97
C ASN A 110 1.29 -0.37 12.24
N ALA A 111 0.38 -0.17 13.20
CA ALA A 111 -0.14 1.16 13.57
C ALA A 111 0.94 2.18 14.02
N LYS A 112 2.12 1.72 14.47
CA LYS A 112 3.25 2.59 14.82
C LYS A 112 4.06 3.01 13.59
N GLY A 113 3.79 2.42 12.43
CA GLY A 113 4.57 2.60 11.20
C GLY A 113 5.83 1.73 11.15
N GLU A 114 5.91 0.69 11.96
CA GLU A 114 7.02 -0.28 11.92
C GLU A 114 6.69 -1.33 10.85
N ALA A 115 7.53 -1.46 9.83
CA ALA A 115 7.39 -2.46 8.79
C ALA A 115 7.48 -3.88 9.38
N GLN A 116 6.54 -4.73 9.00
CA GLN A 116 6.41 -6.11 9.46
C GLN A 116 6.74 -7.07 8.31
N ALA A 117 6.31 -6.75 7.08
CA ALA A 117 6.54 -7.57 5.92
C ALA A 117 6.82 -6.78 4.64
N LEU A 118 7.46 -7.46 3.69
CA LEU A 118 7.70 -7.04 2.31
C LEU A 118 7.16 -8.12 1.36
N ILE A 119 6.32 -7.70 0.42
CA ILE A 119 5.79 -8.48 -0.69
C ILE A 119 6.49 -7.97 -1.96
N ALA A 120 7.10 -8.87 -2.74
CA ALA A 120 7.89 -8.51 -3.92
C ALA A 120 8.03 -9.70 -4.90
N ASP A 121 7.00 -10.54 -4.94
CA ASP A 121 6.90 -11.78 -5.72
C ASP A 121 5.67 -11.77 -6.64
#